data_AF-A0A5C7J606-F1
#
_entry.id   AF-A0A5C7J606-F1
#
_cell.length_a   1.000
_cell.length_b   1.000
_cell.length_c   1.000
_cell.angle_alpha   90.00
_cell.angle_beta   90.00
_cell.angle_gamma   90.00
#
_symmetry.space_group_name_H-M   'P 1'
#
loop_
_entity.id
_entity.type
_entity.pdbx_description
1 polymer ?
#
loop_
_entity_poly.entity_id
_entity_poly.type
_entity_poly.pdbx_seq_one_letter_code
_entity_poly.pdbx_strand_id
1 'polypeptide(L)'
;MTAQTIKLTVSETVLVALKRAMPKTNKAELALDKYTRVLERHLEQSLLHMDDNMYRFFKHFYVSTHALSAEVGQFVIDGKRQYLHKWLEVNNLNLVHVLKKGLKGSDYSTVSLTKHVKMTDAMDLKQLQKKTIDELDALLNDKTLTDTDFFYKLFPDFLSMSKRQIGKEYDLCPVNVKSLKQFIVFLTKKASMMNDVKKQMLIRQAKAIVRIAEAGNNTLPMKKNPSHFGRMYYTGRLNVQSMHKILRHAMLGDCYEYDIRSSVVAWKLGFAWYICDRYGITPTEFTNSFKTCLAYLGDKKTFRETVRQKTFGSSTAISEDKQMDVIKQALTAISFGARKTTQGWIDKNGNKFNPAIVNIIAHDTARLNFYACQEAAAYMDENKRMDAIITEYAKENDPALLKDPELQSASGRISNSKLMSYLYQQSESIVMDIVRREVKAVYKTVLANVHDAIYINEKLHSADKKRIELLMRQETGLQFWYLDEEKISGYKGISDEVRKQEREHKAFMQQEEQRAQGYKSVFA
;
A
#
# COMPACT_ATOMS: atom_id res chain seq x y z
N MET A 1 5.61 8.17 -31.04
CA MET A 1 6.65 8.06 -30.01
C MET A 1 5.98 8.09 -28.66
N THR A 2 6.27 7.12 -27.79
CA THR A 2 5.77 7.04 -26.39
C THR A 2 6.09 8.32 -25.63
N ALA A 3 5.11 9.05 -25.11
CA ALA A 3 5.29 9.92 -23.94
C ALA A 3 5.51 9.03 -22.71
N GLN A 4 6.64 8.33 -22.68
CA GLN A 4 7.24 7.90 -21.42
C GLN A 4 7.64 9.18 -20.69
N THR A 5 7.34 9.25 -19.39
CA THR A 5 7.80 10.36 -18.56
C THR A 5 9.32 10.34 -18.42
N ILE A 6 9.92 9.17 -18.61
CA ILE A 6 11.37 8.93 -18.65
C ILE A 6 11.84 8.87 -20.10
N LYS A 7 12.84 9.69 -20.42
CA LYS A 7 13.57 9.61 -21.69
C LYS A 7 15.05 9.44 -21.45
N LEU A 8 15.64 8.46 -22.12
CA LEU A 8 17.07 8.18 -22.06
C LEU A 8 17.76 8.65 -23.33
N THR A 9 18.82 9.42 -23.15
CA THR A 9 19.76 9.78 -24.21
C THR A 9 21.03 8.95 -24.01
N VAL A 10 21.31 8.05 -24.95
CA VAL A 10 22.51 7.22 -24.92
C VAL A 10 23.67 7.93 -25.62
N SER A 11 24.87 7.84 -25.04
CA SER A 11 26.11 8.37 -25.60
C SER A 11 26.38 7.83 -27.00
N GLU A 12 26.86 8.69 -27.89
CA GLU A 12 27.25 8.35 -29.25
C GLU A 12 28.33 7.26 -29.31
N THR A 13 29.18 7.18 -28.29
CA THR A 13 30.22 6.14 -28.18
C THR A 13 29.66 4.72 -28.24
N VAL A 14 28.48 4.49 -27.64
CA VAL A 14 27.81 3.17 -27.66
C VAL A 14 27.31 2.86 -29.07
N LEU A 15 26.70 3.84 -29.74
CA LEU A 15 26.19 3.66 -31.10
C LEU A 15 27.33 3.42 -32.10
N VAL A 16 28.43 4.16 -31.99
CA VAL A 16 29.62 3.99 -32.86
C VAL A 16 30.20 2.58 -32.70
N ALA A 17 30.33 2.08 -31.47
CA ALA A 17 30.81 0.72 -31.22
C ALA A 17 29.86 -0.35 -31.78
N LEU A 18 28.54 -0.17 -31.61
CA LEU A 18 27.55 -1.08 -32.18
C LEU A 18 27.55 -1.07 -33.71
N LYS A 19 27.75 0.09 -34.35
CA LYS A 19 27.87 0.17 -35.82
C LYS A 19 29.07 -0.61 -36.35
N ARG A 20 30.20 -0.60 -35.61
CA ARG A 20 31.38 -1.41 -35.96
C ARG A 20 31.08 -2.91 -35.83
N ALA A 21 30.39 -3.32 -34.77
CA ALA A 21 30.06 -4.72 -34.50
C ALA A 21 28.86 -5.25 -35.33
N MET A 22 28.05 -4.35 -35.88
CA MET A 22 26.84 -4.63 -36.66
C MET A 22 26.82 -3.78 -37.94
N PRO A 23 27.70 -4.06 -38.93
CA PRO A 23 27.94 -3.17 -40.10
C PRO A 23 26.75 -3.05 -41.06
N LYS A 24 25.63 -3.74 -40.83
CA LYS A 24 24.41 -3.61 -41.64
C LYS A 24 23.69 -2.29 -41.32
N THR A 25 23.30 -1.58 -42.36
CA THR A 25 22.99 -0.13 -42.41
C THR A 25 22.09 0.45 -41.32
N ASN A 26 21.18 -0.30 -40.69
CA ASN A 26 20.30 0.22 -39.65
C ASN A 26 20.14 -0.70 -38.42
N LYS A 27 20.89 -1.80 -38.34
CA LYS A 27 20.65 -2.81 -37.30
C LYS A 27 21.15 -2.36 -35.93
N ALA A 28 22.24 -1.61 -35.88
CA ALA A 28 22.79 -1.04 -34.65
C ALA A 28 21.80 -0.05 -34.02
N GLU A 29 21.24 0.85 -34.83
CA GLU A 29 20.24 1.83 -34.42
C GLU A 29 18.98 1.16 -33.89
N LEU A 30 18.43 0.19 -34.62
CA LEU A 30 17.21 -0.52 -34.20
C LEU A 30 17.42 -1.32 -32.89
N ALA A 31 18.59 -1.93 -32.73
CA ALA A 31 18.92 -2.69 -31.53
C ALA A 31 19.07 -1.77 -30.31
N LEU A 32 19.75 -0.64 -30.48
CA LEU A 32 19.93 0.36 -29.43
C LEU A 32 18.61 1.04 -29.07
N ASP A 33 17.79 1.42 -30.05
CA ASP A 33 16.46 1.99 -29.82
C ASP A 33 15.54 1.03 -29.07
N LYS A 34 15.54 -0.26 -29.45
CA LYS A 34 14.80 -1.30 -28.72
C LYS A 34 15.28 -1.40 -27.27
N TYR A 35 16.60 -1.43 -27.05
CA TYR A 35 17.16 -1.48 -25.70
C TYR A 35 16.66 -0.29 -24.90
N THR A 36 16.85 0.92 -25.42
CA THR A 36 16.49 2.18 -24.76
C THR A 36 15.02 2.19 -24.35
N ARG A 37 14.10 1.83 -25.26
CA ARG A 37 12.65 1.77 -24.97
C ARG A 37 12.30 0.76 -23.87
N VAL A 38 12.92 -0.42 -23.89
CA VAL A 38 12.71 -1.45 -22.85
C VAL A 38 13.26 -0.97 -21.51
N LEU A 39 14.45 -0.38 -21.48
CA LEU A 39 15.05 0.15 -20.26
C LEU A 39 14.21 1.29 -19.67
N GLU A 40 13.79 2.27 -20.49
CA GLU A 40 12.87 3.35 -20.06
C GLU A 40 11.63 2.80 -19.36
N ARG A 41 11.01 1.75 -19.90
CA ARG A 41 9.85 1.10 -19.29
C ARG A 41 10.17 0.48 -17.94
N HIS A 42 11.29 -0.23 -17.80
CA HIS A 42 11.70 -0.80 -16.52
C HIS A 42 12.02 0.27 -15.47
N LEU A 43 12.62 1.40 -15.88
CA LEU A 43 12.89 2.52 -14.98
C LEU A 43 11.58 3.19 -14.54
N GLU A 44 10.62 3.38 -15.45
CA GLU A 44 9.30 3.93 -15.13
C GLU A 44 8.54 3.02 -14.13
N GLN A 45 8.54 1.70 -14.36
CA GLN A 45 8.00 0.73 -13.41
C GLN A 45 8.72 0.79 -12.06
N SER A 46 10.06 0.83 -12.07
CA SER A 46 10.83 0.95 -10.84
C SER A 46 10.45 2.19 -10.04
N LEU A 47 10.21 3.33 -10.71
CA LEU A 47 9.86 4.60 -10.08
C LEU A 47 8.42 4.65 -9.57
N LEU A 48 7.51 3.83 -10.11
CA LEU A 48 6.15 3.64 -9.56
C LEU A 48 6.16 2.84 -8.25
N HIS A 49 7.20 2.03 -8.04
CA HIS A 49 7.27 1.03 -6.99
C HIS A 49 8.28 1.33 -5.88
N MET A 50 9.11 2.37 -6.00
CA MET A 50 10.23 2.59 -5.09
C MET A 50 9.84 3.27 -3.77
N ASP A 51 10.49 2.85 -2.68
CA ASP A 51 10.78 3.73 -1.55
C ASP A 51 11.90 4.69 -1.99
N ASP A 52 11.53 5.96 -2.17
CA ASP A 52 12.22 6.91 -3.02
C ASP A 52 13.53 7.49 -2.38
N ASN A 53 13.94 6.99 -1.21
CA ASN A 53 15.26 7.25 -0.64
C ASN A 53 16.40 6.68 -1.50
N MET A 54 16.25 5.48 -2.06
CA MET A 54 17.30 4.84 -2.87
C MET A 54 17.53 5.56 -4.22
N TYR A 55 16.46 6.06 -4.83
CA TYR A 55 16.56 6.85 -6.06
C TYR A 55 17.07 8.27 -5.77
N ARG A 56 16.54 8.95 -4.74
CA ARG A 56 16.94 10.34 -4.45
C ARG A 56 18.40 10.51 -4.05
N PHE A 57 18.90 9.64 -3.16
CA PHE A 57 20.27 9.79 -2.65
C PHE A 57 21.32 9.18 -3.57
N PHE A 58 20.95 8.15 -4.33
CA PHE A 58 21.95 7.35 -5.04
C PHE A 58 21.63 7.09 -6.52
N LYS A 59 20.48 7.56 -7.03
CA LYS A 59 20.00 7.30 -8.39
C LYS A 59 19.98 5.80 -8.72
N HIS A 60 19.56 5.00 -7.74
CA HIS A 60 19.40 3.55 -7.88
C HIS A 60 17.98 3.20 -8.32
N PHE A 61 17.85 2.08 -9.04
CA PHE A 61 16.60 1.54 -9.56
C PHE A 61 16.48 0.05 -9.26
N TYR A 62 15.25 -0.44 -9.15
CA TYR A 62 14.93 -1.85 -9.04
C TYR A 62 14.55 -2.39 -10.42
N VAL A 63 15.46 -3.13 -11.04
CA VAL A 63 15.28 -3.68 -12.39
C VAL A 63 15.59 -5.17 -12.39
N SER A 64 14.70 -5.96 -12.99
CA SER A 64 14.99 -7.37 -13.25
C SER A 64 15.92 -7.43 -14.45
N THR A 65 17.22 -7.62 -14.19
CA THR A 65 18.23 -7.70 -15.26
C THR A 65 17.99 -8.88 -16.19
N HIS A 66 17.36 -9.95 -15.68
CA HIS A 66 16.92 -11.08 -16.50
C HIS A 66 15.78 -10.68 -17.46
N ALA A 67 14.72 -10.04 -16.95
CA ALA A 67 13.61 -9.60 -17.78
C ALA A 67 14.06 -8.56 -18.82
N LEU A 68 14.88 -7.58 -18.40
CA LEU A 68 15.49 -6.59 -19.29
C LEU A 68 16.26 -7.27 -20.44
N SER A 69 17.15 -8.21 -20.13
CA SER A 69 17.93 -8.92 -21.14
C SER A 69 17.05 -9.76 -22.08
N ALA A 70 16.04 -10.45 -21.53
CA ALA A 70 15.13 -11.28 -22.30
C ALA A 70 14.25 -10.47 -23.27
N GLU A 71 13.68 -9.35 -22.82
CA GLU A 71 12.80 -8.49 -23.61
C GLU A 71 13.55 -7.73 -24.70
N VAL A 72 14.77 -7.26 -24.40
CA VAL A 72 15.69 -6.71 -25.40
C VAL A 72 16.04 -7.78 -26.43
N GLY A 73 16.39 -8.98 -25.98
CA GLY A 73 16.63 -10.14 -26.81
C GLY A 73 18.04 -10.19 -27.43
N GLN A 74 18.17 -11.06 -28.43
CA GLN A 74 19.44 -11.36 -29.10
C GLN A 74 19.53 -10.72 -30.47
N PHE A 75 20.75 -10.34 -30.83
CA PHE A 75 21.08 -9.79 -32.15
C PHE A 75 22.33 -10.48 -32.70
N VAL A 76 22.56 -10.35 -34.01
CA VAL A 76 23.81 -10.78 -34.63
C VAL A 76 24.82 -9.64 -34.47
N ILE A 77 25.78 -9.82 -33.56
CA ILE A 77 26.81 -8.85 -33.18
C ILE A 77 28.16 -9.56 -33.32
N ASP A 78 29.12 -8.97 -34.02
CA ASP A 78 30.41 -9.61 -34.37
C ASP A 78 30.22 -10.97 -35.08
N GLY A 79 29.21 -11.05 -35.96
CA GLY A 79 28.87 -12.28 -36.68
C GLY A 79 28.24 -13.38 -35.83
N LYS A 80 28.04 -13.19 -34.52
CA LYS A 80 27.47 -14.19 -33.60
C LYS A 80 26.14 -13.75 -33.02
N ARG A 81 25.21 -14.69 -32.82
CA ARG A 81 23.92 -14.41 -32.16
C ARG A 81 24.13 -14.35 -30.64
N GLN A 82 23.96 -13.17 -30.05
CA GLN A 82 24.19 -12.95 -28.62
C GLN A 82 23.26 -11.85 -28.05
N TYR A 83 23.06 -11.86 -26.73
CA TYR A 83 22.26 -10.84 -26.06
C TYR A 83 22.98 -9.49 -26.07
N LEU A 84 22.28 -8.43 -26.48
CA LEU A 84 22.85 -7.08 -26.54
C LEU A 84 23.33 -6.60 -25.15
N HIS A 85 22.57 -6.90 -24.08
CA HIS A 85 22.96 -6.56 -22.71
C HIS A 85 24.33 -7.14 -22.32
N LYS A 86 24.56 -8.42 -22.65
CA LYS A 86 25.82 -9.11 -22.35
C LYS A 86 26.98 -8.58 -23.19
N TRP A 87 26.74 -8.29 -24.47
CA TRP A 87 27.76 -7.71 -25.33
C TRP A 87 28.20 -6.33 -24.84
N LEU A 88 27.26 -5.47 -24.44
CA LEU A 88 27.56 -4.16 -23.87
C LEU A 88 28.35 -4.27 -22.56
N GLU A 89 28.03 -5.24 -21.71
CA GLU A 89 28.77 -5.50 -20.46
C GLU A 89 30.24 -5.89 -20.73
N VAL A 90 30.49 -6.84 -21.63
CA VAL A 90 31.84 -7.28 -22.01
C VAL A 90 32.68 -6.14 -22.60
N ASN A 91 32.04 -5.22 -23.32
CA ASN A 91 32.70 -4.08 -23.96
C ASN A 91 32.74 -2.82 -23.08
N ASN A 92 32.30 -2.88 -21.81
CA ASN A 92 32.24 -1.74 -20.90
C ASN A 92 31.38 -0.55 -21.44
N LEU A 93 30.34 -0.89 -22.19
CA LEU A 93 29.34 -0.01 -22.81
C LEU A 93 27.94 -0.23 -22.24
N ASN A 94 27.84 -0.93 -21.10
CA ASN A 94 26.60 -1.21 -20.40
C ASN A 94 25.86 0.09 -20.05
N LEU A 95 24.54 0.10 -20.28
CA LEU A 95 23.67 1.25 -19.99
C LEU A 95 23.29 1.33 -18.50
N VAL A 96 23.37 0.20 -17.81
CA VAL A 96 23.12 0.07 -16.37
C VAL A 96 24.29 -0.64 -15.69
N HIS A 97 24.53 -0.29 -14.43
CA HIS A 97 25.50 -0.94 -13.56
C HIS A 97 24.75 -1.65 -12.42
N VAL A 98 25.01 -2.94 -12.23
CA VAL A 98 24.34 -3.74 -11.19
C VAL A 98 25.11 -3.63 -9.88
N LEU A 99 24.48 -3.05 -8.87
CA LEU A 99 25.07 -2.81 -7.55
C LEU A 99 24.80 -3.98 -6.60
N LYS A 100 23.56 -4.50 -6.65
CA LYS A 100 23.16 -5.70 -5.91
C LYS A 100 22.32 -6.57 -6.84
N LYS A 101 22.75 -7.80 -7.03
CA LYS A 101 22.03 -8.77 -7.86
C LYS A 101 20.80 -9.29 -7.11
N GLY A 102 19.64 -9.21 -7.75
CA GLY A 102 18.42 -9.83 -7.27
C GLY A 102 18.33 -11.31 -7.63
N LEU A 103 17.41 -12.01 -6.97
CA LEU A 103 17.11 -13.42 -7.21
C LEU A 103 16.17 -13.56 -8.42
N LYS A 104 16.43 -14.54 -9.28
CA LYS A 104 15.62 -14.78 -10.48
C LYS A 104 14.18 -15.14 -10.07
N GLY A 105 13.22 -14.33 -10.49
CA GLY A 105 11.80 -14.58 -10.26
C GLY A 105 11.26 -14.14 -8.90
N SER A 106 12.10 -13.55 -8.03
CA SER A 106 11.66 -12.97 -6.76
C SER A 106 12.13 -11.52 -6.62
N ASP A 107 13.42 -11.29 -6.38
CA ASP A 107 13.94 -9.97 -6.04
C ASP A 107 14.48 -9.23 -7.27
N TYR A 108 14.12 -7.94 -7.38
CA TYR A 108 14.73 -7.06 -8.36
C TYR A 108 16.20 -6.79 -8.03
N SER A 109 17.03 -6.62 -9.06
CA SER A 109 18.39 -6.13 -8.86
C SER A 109 18.37 -4.63 -8.60
N THR A 110 19.25 -4.16 -7.72
CA THR A 110 19.53 -2.74 -7.55
C THR A 110 20.54 -2.31 -8.62
N VAL A 111 20.18 -1.36 -9.47
CA VAL A 111 21.00 -0.88 -10.58
C VAL A 111 21.14 0.64 -10.57
N SER A 112 22.23 1.17 -11.13
CA SER A 112 22.38 2.60 -11.46
C SER A 112 22.54 2.79 -12.96
N LEU A 113 22.25 3.98 -13.47
CA LEU A 113 22.61 4.35 -14.85
C LEU A 113 24.12 4.57 -14.95
N THR A 114 24.72 4.14 -16.05
CA THR A 114 26.15 4.39 -16.30
C THR A 114 26.38 5.77 -16.90
N LYS A 115 27.66 6.15 -17.02
CA LYS A 115 28.09 7.38 -17.72
C LYS A 115 27.61 7.46 -19.19
N HIS A 116 27.21 6.33 -19.78
CA HIS A 116 26.78 6.26 -21.17
C HIS A 116 25.31 6.66 -21.36
N VAL A 117 24.57 6.95 -20.28
CA VAL A 117 23.15 7.27 -20.36
C VAL A 117 22.83 8.51 -19.55
N LYS A 118 22.16 9.47 -20.18
CA LYS A 118 21.53 10.60 -19.51
C LYS A 118 20.02 10.37 -19.47
N MET A 119 19.43 10.50 -18.28
CA MET A 119 17.98 10.41 -18.11
C MET A 119 17.37 11.80 -17.94
N THR A 120 16.27 12.02 -18.63
CA THR A 120 15.36 13.15 -18.41
C THR A 120 14.03 12.61 -17.91
N ASP A 121 13.41 13.33 -16.98
CA ASP A 121 12.18 12.92 -16.32
C ASP A 121 11.21 14.09 -16.28
N ALA A 122 10.16 14.01 -17.08
CA ALA A 122 9.12 15.03 -17.17
C ALA A 122 8.30 15.17 -15.87
N MET A 123 8.35 14.16 -15.00
CA MET A 123 7.63 14.17 -13.72
C MET A 123 8.54 14.54 -12.55
N ASP A 124 9.79 14.95 -12.77
CA ASP A 124 10.69 15.40 -11.70
C ASP A 124 10.08 16.57 -10.91
N LEU A 125 9.99 16.44 -9.58
CA LEU A 125 9.34 17.43 -8.73
C LEU A 125 9.91 18.84 -8.92
N LYS A 126 11.24 18.97 -9.05
CA LYS A 126 11.87 20.30 -9.20
C LYS A 126 11.54 20.92 -10.55
N GLN A 127 11.38 20.11 -11.60
CA GLN A 127 10.90 20.58 -12.89
C GLN A 127 9.42 20.96 -12.83
N LEU A 128 8.58 20.15 -12.17
CA LEU A 128 7.15 20.43 -12.01
C LEU A 128 6.89 21.69 -11.19
N GLN A 129 7.67 21.94 -10.14
CA GLN A 129 7.57 23.15 -9.30
C GLN A 129 7.78 24.45 -10.07
N LYS A 130 8.60 24.42 -11.13
CA LYS A 130 8.88 25.57 -12.00
C LYS A 130 7.74 25.91 -12.96
N LYS A 131 6.83 24.97 -13.23
CA LYS A 131 5.67 25.18 -14.11
C LYS A 131 4.61 26.00 -13.37
N THR A 132 3.92 26.88 -14.09
CA THR A 132 2.67 27.49 -13.62
C THR A 132 1.58 26.44 -13.41
N ILE A 133 0.53 26.80 -12.67
CA ILE A 133 -0.69 25.99 -12.60
C ILE A 133 -1.23 25.66 -14.00
N ASP A 134 -1.30 26.63 -14.92
CA ASP A 134 -1.86 26.39 -16.26
C ASP A 134 -0.98 25.48 -17.11
N GLU A 135 0.35 25.61 -17.03
CA GLU A 135 1.30 24.70 -17.70
C GLU A 135 1.25 23.28 -17.11
N LEU A 136 1.03 23.17 -15.80
CA LEU A 136 0.86 21.88 -15.12
C LEU A 136 -0.47 21.24 -15.51
N ASP A 137 -1.56 22.01 -15.52
CA ASP A 137 -2.87 21.55 -15.99
C ASP A 137 -2.78 21.10 -17.46
N ALA A 138 -2.10 21.85 -18.32
CA ALA A 138 -1.85 21.45 -19.71
C ALA A 138 -1.08 20.12 -19.79
N LEU A 139 0.01 19.97 -19.04
CA LEU A 139 0.79 18.72 -18.96
C LEU A 139 -0.04 17.53 -18.43
N LEU A 140 -0.92 17.78 -17.47
CA LEU A 140 -1.80 16.75 -16.90
C LEU A 140 -2.89 16.32 -17.88
N ASN A 141 -3.31 17.20 -18.79
CA ASN A 141 -4.32 16.99 -19.81
C ASN A 141 -3.76 16.68 -21.21
N ASP A 142 -2.44 16.61 -21.35
CA ASP A 142 -1.78 16.30 -22.63
C ASP A 142 -2.10 14.85 -23.06
N LYS A 143 -2.86 14.73 -24.16
CA LYS A 143 -3.31 13.48 -24.79
C LYS A 143 -2.46 13.09 -26.00
N THR A 144 -1.21 13.52 -26.10
CA THR A 144 -0.32 13.21 -27.25
C THR A 144 0.03 11.72 -27.42
N LEU A 145 -0.65 10.83 -26.70
CA LEU A 145 -0.67 9.38 -26.93
C LEU A 145 -2.09 8.85 -26.96
N THR A 146 -2.30 7.76 -27.69
CA THR A 146 -3.46 6.89 -27.46
C THR A 146 -3.27 6.21 -26.10
N ASP A 147 -3.88 6.76 -25.03
CA ASP A 147 -3.83 6.18 -23.67
C ASP A 147 -4.30 4.71 -23.65
N THR A 148 -5.06 4.31 -24.68
CA THR A 148 -5.46 2.94 -25.02
C THR A 148 -4.27 1.97 -25.14
N ASP A 149 -3.17 2.34 -25.81
CA ASP A 149 -1.99 1.46 -25.98
C ASP A 149 -1.27 1.23 -24.64
N PHE A 150 -1.29 2.22 -23.75
CA PHE A 150 -0.71 2.11 -22.42
C PHE A 150 -1.59 1.23 -21.52
N PHE A 151 -2.91 1.43 -21.57
CA PHE A 151 -3.87 0.62 -20.82
C PHE A 151 -3.75 -0.87 -21.17
N TYR A 152 -3.79 -1.22 -22.45
CA TYR A 152 -3.68 -2.63 -22.87
C TYR A 152 -2.27 -3.20 -22.68
N LYS A 153 -1.22 -2.39 -22.51
CA LYS A 153 0.08 -2.89 -22.07
C LYS A 153 0.09 -3.31 -20.60
N LEU A 154 -0.64 -2.59 -19.74
CA LEU A 154 -0.77 -2.92 -18.32
C LEU A 154 -1.79 -4.03 -18.09
N PHE A 155 -2.82 -4.09 -18.92
CA PHE A 155 -3.91 -5.05 -18.84
C PHE A 155 -4.11 -5.73 -20.22
N PRO A 156 -3.12 -6.51 -20.69
CA PRO A 156 -3.20 -7.16 -22.02
C PRO A 156 -4.38 -8.13 -22.12
N ASP A 157 -4.73 -8.75 -21.00
CA ASP A 157 -5.86 -9.66 -20.84
C ASP A 157 -7.21 -9.00 -21.20
N PHE A 158 -7.33 -7.66 -21.11
CA PHE A 158 -8.59 -6.96 -21.43
C PHE A 158 -8.93 -6.98 -22.92
N LEU A 159 -7.97 -7.24 -23.80
CA LEU A 159 -8.24 -7.39 -25.24
C LEU A 159 -8.91 -8.73 -25.58
N SER A 160 -8.64 -9.76 -24.79
CA SER A 160 -9.10 -11.14 -25.06
C SER A 160 -10.27 -11.58 -24.18
N MET A 161 -10.53 -10.87 -23.08
CA MET A 161 -11.57 -11.22 -22.12
C MET A 161 -12.92 -10.57 -22.43
N SER A 162 -13.99 -11.37 -22.28
CA SER A 162 -15.37 -10.87 -22.23
C SER A 162 -15.62 -10.05 -20.95
N LYS A 163 -16.66 -9.21 -20.94
CA LYS A 163 -17.09 -8.46 -19.74
C LYS A 163 -17.32 -9.35 -18.52
N ARG A 164 -17.84 -10.57 -18.72
CA ARG A 164 -18.07 -11.55 -17.65
C ARG A 164 -16.75 -12.07 -17.07
N GLN A 165 -15.75 -12.35 -17.91
CA GLN A 165 -14.42 -12.75 -17.46
C GLN A 165 -13.72 -11.62 -16.71
N ILE A 166 -13.80 -10.39 -17.22
CA ILE A 166 -13.28 -9.20 -16.53
C ILE A 166 -13.89 -9.08 -15.14
N GLY A 167 -15.22 -9.17 -14.99
CA GLY A 167 -15.86 -9.10 -13.67
C GLY A 167 -15.47 -10.23 -12.70
N LYS A 168 -15.08 -11.40 -13.23
CA LYS A 168 -14.59 -12.53 -12.43
C LYS A 168 -13.16 -12.33 -11.96
N GLU A 169 -12.29 -11.77 -12.81
CA GLU A 169 -10.85 -11.64 -12.54
C GLU A 169 -10.45 -10.28 -11.98
N TYR A 170 -11.26 -9.25 -12.17
CA TYR A 170 -10.97 -7.88 -11.78
C TYR A 170 -12.15 -7.26 -11.03
N ASP A 171 -11.84 -6.37 -10.09
CA ASP A 171 -12.75 -5.32 -9.66
C ASP A 171 -12.34 -4.00 -10.30
N LEU A 172 -13.33 -3.24 -10.77
CA LEU A 172 -13.13 -1.95 -11.43
C LEU A 172 -13.43 -0.83 -10.43
N CYS A 173 -12.38 -0.21 -9.88
CA CYS A 173 -12.52 0.88 -8.91
C CYS A 173 -12.75 2.21 -9.66
N PRO A 174 -13.82 2.97 -9.38
CA PRO A 174 -14.04 4.26 -10.00
C PRO A 174 -12.95 5.27 -9.57
N VAL A 175 -12.55 6.12 -10.51
CA VAL A 175 -11.53 7.15 -10.30
C VAL A 175 -12.13 8.53 -10.57
N ASN A 176 -12.14 9.38 -9.56
CA ASN A 176 -12.40 10.80 -9.70
C ASN A 176 -11.16 11.49 -10.27
N VAL A 177 -11.02 11.43 -11.60
CA VAL A 177 -9.87 11.99 -12.34
C VAL A 177 -9.68 13.48 -12.05
N LYS A 178 -10.77 14.24 -11.87
CA LYS A 178 -10.72 15.67 -11.55
C LYS A 178 -10.05 15.90 -10.20
N SER A 179 -10.52 15.20 -9.15
CA SER A 179 -9.92 15.27 -7.81
C SER A 179 -8.46 14.84 -7.84
N LEU A 180 -8.15 13.74 -8.53
CA LEU A 180 -6.80 13.20 -8.59
C LEU A 180 -5.81 14.14 -9.31
N LYS A 181 -6.23 14.84 -10.37
CA LYS A 181 -5.42 15.88 -11.02
C LYS A 181 -5.15 17.05 -10.07
N GLN A 182 -6.15 17.50 -9.31
CA GLN A 182 -5.96 18.57 -8.32
C GLN A 182 -5.07 18.16 -7.15
N PHE A 183 -5.10 16.88 -6.77
CA PHE A 183 -4.15 16.33 -5.81
C PHE A 183 -2.70 16.43 -6.31
N ILE A 184 -2.44 16.16 -7.60
CA ILE A 184 -1.10 16.34 -8.17
C ILE A 184 -0.67 17.80 -8.02
N VAL A 185 -1.53 18.77 -8.33
CA VAL A 185 -1.14 20.17 -8.20
C VAL A 185 -0.93 20.57 -6.72
N PHE A 186 -1.77 20.09 -5.81
CA PHE A 186 -1.57 20.28 -4.38
C PHE A 186 -0.20 19.76 -3.92
N LEU A 187 0.19 18.56 -4.34
CA LEU A 187 1.49 18.00 -4.00
C LEU A 187 2.65 18.84 -4.56
N THR A 188 2.51 19.36 -5.78
CA THR A 188 3.53 20.20 -6.41
C THR A 188 3.67 21.57 -5.75
N LYS A 189 2.55 22.21 -5.35
CA LYS A 189 2.53 23.64 -5.00
C LYS A 189 2.30 23.94 -3.52
N LYS A 190 1.61 23.08 -2.78
CA LYS A 190 1.08 23.42 -1.44
C LYS A 190 1.50 22.47 -0.33
N ALA A 191 1.91 21.25 -0.63
CA ALA A 191 2.20 20.22 0.38
C ALA A 191 3.53 20.44 1.14
N SER A 192 3.78 21.64 1.70
CA SER A 192 5.05 22.03 2.33
C SER A 192 5.50 21.11 3.47
N MET A 193 4.55 20.52 4.22
CA MET A 193 4.84 19.61 5.34
C MET A 193 5.17 18.17 4.92
N MET A 194 5.08 17.84 3.62
CA MET A 194 5.45 16.52 3.11
C MET A 194 6.86 16.57 2.54
N ASN A 195 7.68 15.55 2.85
CA ASN A 195 8.99 15.45 2.22
C ASN A 195 8.84 15.25 0.69
N ASP A 196 9.80 15.79 -0.04
CA ASP A 196 9.78 15.78 -1.50
C ASP A 196 9.84 14.37 -2.11
N VAL A 197 10.41 13.42 -1.38
CA VAL A 197 10.48 12.00 -1.75
C VAL A 197 9.08 11.42 -1.91
N LYS A 198 8.29 11.55 -0.83
CA LYS A 198 6.92 11.08 -0.77
C LYS A 198 6.04 11.82 -1.78
N LYS A 199 6.26 13.12 -1.99
CA LYS A 199 5.55 13.88 -3.04
C LYS A 199 5.81 13.30 -4.42
N GLN A 200 7.08 13.08 -4.78
CA GLN A 200 7.46 12.56 -6.09
C GLN A 200 6.78 11.22 -6.38
N MET A 201 6.86 10.29 -5.44
CA MET A 201 6.20 8.98 -5.55
C MET A 201 4.68 9.12 -5.71
N LEU A 202 4.01 9.92 -4.87
CA LEU A 202 2.55 10.11 -4.94
C LEU A 202 2.13 10.76 -6.26
N ILE A 203 2.89 11.74 -6.77
CA ILE A 203 2.64 12.39 -8.06
C ILE A 203 2.72 11.36 -9.20
N ARG A 204 3.72 10.48 -9.21
CA ARG A 204 3.85 9.43 -10.24
C ARG A 204 2.70 8.43 -10.18
N GLN A 205 2.37 7.95 -8.99
CA GLN A 205 1.25 7.01 -8.81
C GLN A 205 -0.07 7.64 -9.23
N ALA A 206 -0.32 8.90 -8.84
CA ALA A 206 -1.50 9.65 -9.25
C ALA A 206 -1.57 9.82 -10.78
N LYS A 207 -0.49 10.24 -11.45
CA LYS A 207 -0.48 10.39 -12.92
C LYS A 207 -0.69 9.04 -13.63
N ALA A 208 -0.11 7.96 -13.13
CA ALA A 208 -0.34 6.63 -13.68
C ALA A 208 -1.82 6.22 -13.58
N ILE A 209 -2.46 6.44 -12.42
CA ILE A 209 -3.89 6.17 -12.23
C ILE A 209 -4.75 7.06 -13.13
N VAL A 210 -4.43 8.35 -13.29
CA VAL A 210 -5.12 9.26 -14.23
C VAL A 210 -5.11 8.68 -15.65
N ARG A 211 -3.94 8.27 -16.16
CA ARG A 211 -3.82 7.70 -17.51
C ARG A 211 -4.60 6.40 -17.68
N ILE A 212 -4.55 5.52 -16.67
CA ILE A 212 -5.33 4.27 -16.67
C ILE A 212 -6.82 4.59 -16.72
N ALA A 213 -7.28 5.50 -15.88
CA ALA A 213 -8.69 5.88 -15.79
C ALA A 213 -9.20 6.54 -17.07
N GLU A 214 -8.43 7.47 -17.65
CA GLU A 214 -8.82 8.15 -18.89
C GLU A 214 -8.91 7.19 -20.09
N ALA A 215 -8.08 6.15 -20.14
CA ALA A 215 -8.20 5.07 -21.12
C ALA A 215 -9.30 4.05 -20.79
N GLY A 216 -9.52 3.78 -19.50
CA GLY A 216 -10.32 2.69 -18.97
C GLY A 216 -11.70 3.10 -18.45
N ASN A 217 -12.34 4.07 -19.11
CA ASN A 217 -13.69 4.56 -18.75
C ASN A 217 -13.82 5.01 -17.28
N ASN A 218 -12.87 5.82 -16.81
CA ASN A 218 -12.75 6.33 -15.45
C ASN A 218 -12.67 5.25 -14.35
N THR A 219 -12.11 4.09 -14.68
CA THR A 219 -11.88 3.02 -13.70
C THR A 219 -10.43 2.59 -13.63
N LEU A 220 -10.02 2.13 -12.45
CA LEU A 220 -8.77 1.43 -12.19
C LEU A 220 -9.08 -0.07 -12.08
N PRO A 221 -8.68 -0.89 -13.07
CA PRO A 221 -8.76 -2.34 -12.95
C PRO A 221 -7.83 -2.89 -11.88
N MET A 222 -8.36 -3.72 -10.98
CA MET A 222 -7.61 -4.36 -9.92
C MET A 222 -7.80 -5.87 -9.99
N LYS A 223 -6.73 -6.60 -10.35
CA LYS A 223 -6.79 -8.06 -10.50
C LYS A 223 -6.94 -8.71 -9.13
N LYS A 224 -7.97 -9.53 -8.98
CA LYS A 224 -8.33 -10.24 -7.75
C LYS A 224 -7.26 -11.25 -7.37
N ASN A 225 -6.96 -11.30 -6.08
CA ASN A 225 -6.04 -12.26 -5.45
C ASN A 225 -6.68 -12.76 -4.15
N PRO A 226 -7.62 -13.73 -4.24
CA PRO A 226 -8.31 -14.24 -3.06
C PRO A 226 -7.33 -14.88 -2.07
N SER A 227 -7.47 -14.56 -0.79
CA SER A 227 -6.72 -15.19 0.29
C SER A 227 -7.43 -16.43 0.78
N HIS A 228 -6.66 -17.43 1.20
CA HIS A 228 -7.15 -18.57 1.99
C HIS A 228 -7.91 -18.14 3.25
N PHE A 229 -7.58 -16.98 3.82
CA PHE A 229 -8.19 -16.43 5.04
C PHE A 229 -9.49 -15.65 4.76
N GLY A 230 -10.04 -15.74 3.55
CA GLY A 230 -11.35 -15.18 3.17
C GLY A 230 -11.29 -13.77 2.57
N ARG A 231 -10.23 -13.02 2.86
CA ARG A 231 -10.07 -11.64 2.35
C ARG A 231 -9.74 -11.62 0.85
N MET A 232 -10.33 -10.67 0.13
CA MET A 232 -9.95 -10.37 -1.25
C MET A 232 -8.83 -9.32 -1.27
N TYR A 233 -7.65 -9.73 -1.74
CA TYR A 233 -6.55 -8.81 -2.05
C TYR A 233 -6.50 -8.53 -3.55
N TYR A 234 -5.64 -7.59 -3.95
CA TYR A 234 -5.37 -7.32 -5.35
C TYR A 234 -3.88 -7.46 -5.66
N THR A 235 -3.55 -7.92 -6.87
CA THR A 235 -2.14 -8.03 -7.30
C THR A 235 -1.55 -6.66 -7.65
N GLY A 236 -0.25 -6.49 -7.43
CA GLY A 236 0.47 -5.26 -7.78
C GLY A 236 0.25 -4.13 -6.78
N ARG A 237 1.04 -3.05 -6.86
CA ARG A 237 0.98 -1.94 -5.88
C ARG A 237 -0.05 -0.86 -6.20
N LEU A 238 -0.46 -0.72 -7.47
CA LEU A 238 -1.47 0.24 -7.89
C LEU A 238 -2.87 -0.36 -7.76
N ASN A 239 -3.32 -0.50 -6.52
CA ASN A 239 -4.68 -0.91 -6.21
C ASN A 239 -5.17 -0.14 -4.97
N VAL A 240 -6.49 -0.12 -4.77
CA VAL A 240 -7.12 0.69 -3.72
C VAL A 240 -6.67 0.31 -2.30
N GLN A 241 -6.30 -0.96 -2.06
CA GLN A 241 -5.86 -1.43 -0.76
C GLN A 241 -4.40 -1.05 -0.46
N SER A 242 -3.51 -1.19 -1.44
CA SER A 242 -2.07 -0.98 -1.25
C SER A 242 -1.61 0.48 -1.36
N MET A 243 -2.39 1.35 -2.01
CA MET A 243 -2.01 2.76 -2.15
C MET A 243 -2.14 3.54 -0.83
N HIS A 244 -1.36 4.61 -0.69
CA HIS A 244 -1.43 5.48 0.49
C HIS A 244 -2.85 6.06 0.68
N LYS A 245 -3.34 6.10 1.93
CA LYS A 245 -4.69 6.62 2.26
C LYS A 245 -4.96 7.99 1.64
N ILE A 246 -4.00 8.93 1.64
CA ILE A 246 -4.16 10.25 1.00
C ILE A 246 -4.35 10.18 -0.52
N LEU A 247 -3.63 9.28 -1.21
CA LEU A 247 -3.79 9.06 -2.66
C LEU A 247 -5.12 8.37 -2.95
N ARG A 248 -5.52 7.40 -2.11
CA ARG A 248 -6.82 6.73 -2.19
C ARG A 248 -7.97 7.75 -2.09
N HIS A 249 -7.91 8.64 -1.11
CA HIS A 249 -8.92 9.68 -0.90
C HIS A 249 -8.99 10.63 -2.10
N ALA A 250 -7.84 11.05 -2.63
CA ALA A 250 -7.78 11.86 -3.83
C ALA A 250 -8.38 11.14 -5.05
N MET A 251 -8.10 9.84 -5.20
CA MET A 251 -8.59 9.00 -6.29
C MET A 251 -10.10 8.80 -6.21
N LEU A 252 -10.66 8.54 -5.03
CA LEU A 252 -12.10 8.29 -4.85
C LEU A 252 -12.92 9.59 -4.88
N GLY A 253 -12.36 10.71 -4.40
CA GLY A 253 -13.05 11.99 -4.31
C GLY A 253 -13.95 12.11 -3.07
N ASP A 254 -14.98 12.97 -3.16
CA ASP A 254 -15.97 13.13 -2.09
C ASP A 254 -16.71 11.81 -1.86
N CYS A 255 -16.53 11.20 -0.68
CA CYS A 255 -17.11 9.90 -0.32
C CYS A 255 -17.12 9.69 1.20
N TYR A 256 -17.60 8.53 1.63
CA TYR A 256 -17.63 8.10 3.02
C TYR A 256 -16.99 6.72 3.16
N GLU A 257 -16.05 6.59 4.10
CA GLU A 257 -15.45 5.33 4.52
C GLU A 257 -16.27 4.78 5.69
N TYR A 258 -16.73 3.53 5.57
CA TYR A 258 -17.34 2.76 6.65
C TYR A 258 -16.47 1.56 6.96
N ASP A 259 -15.86 1.57 8.13
CA ASP A 259 -14.90 0.56 8.59
C ASP A 259 -15.48 -0.22 9.78
N ILE A 260 -15.20 -1.52 9.86
CA ILE A 260 -15.63 -2.31 11.00
C ILE A 260 -14.88 -1.88 12.26
N ARG A 261 -15.64 -1.38 13.23
CA ARG A 261 -15.13 -1.11 14.58
C ARG A 261 -15.32 -2.32 15.47
N SER A 262 -14.52 -3.36 15.25
CA SER A 262 -14.44 -4.50 16.16
C SER A 262 -12.98 -4.89 16.34
N SER A 263 -12.54 -4.98 17.59
CA SER A 263 -11.22 -5.55 17.88
C SER A 263 -11.33 -7.06 17.96
N VAL A 264 -10.25 -7.77 17.68
CA VAL A 264 -10.15 -9.23 17.83
C VAL A 264 -10.64 -9.71 19.20
N VAL A 265 -10.32 -9.00 20.28
CA VAL A 265 -10.83 -9.34 21.63
C VAL A 265 -12.35 -9.20 21.76
N ALA A 266 -12.97 -8.25 21.05
CA ALA A 266 -14.42 -8.09 21.01
C ALA A 266 -15.07 -9.24 20.24
N TRP A 267 -14.49 -9.60 19.09
CA TRP A 267 -14.90 -10.79 18.36
C TRP A 267 -14.77 -12.06 19.23
N LYS A 268 -13.63 -12.28 19.89
CA LYS A 268 -13.43 -13.43 20.78
C LYS A 268 -14.45 -13.47 21.91
N LEU A 269 -14.73 -12.35 22.56
CA LEU A 269 -15.73 -12.27 23.62
C LEU A 269 -17.13 -12.62 23.10
N GLY A 270 -17.52 -12.05 21.95
CA GLY A 270 -18.81 -12.36 21.33
C GLY A 270 -18.92 -13.84 20.95
N PHE A 271 -17.85 -14.42 20.42
CA PHE A 271 -17.85 -15.81 19.97
C PHE A 271 -17.79 -16.79 21.16
N ALA A 272 -16.95 -16.51 22.15
CA ALA A 272 -16.92 -17.27 23.40
C ALA A 272 -18.27 -17.19 24.11
N TRP A 273 -18.93 -16.03 24.14
CA TRP A 273 -20.28 -15.90 24.69
C TRP A 273 -21.28 -16.79 23.94
N TYR A 274 -21.32 -16.69 22.61
CA TYR A 274 -22.18 -17.54 21.77
C TYR A 274 -21.98 -19.04 22.05
N ILE A 275 -20.74 -19.47 22.25
CA ILE A 275 -20.44 -20.86 22.62
C ILE A 275 -20.94 -21.12 24.05
N CYS A 276 -20.47 -20.37 25.05
CA CYS A 276 -20.80 -20.59 26.46
C CYS A 276 -22.31 -20.58 26.75
N ASP A 277 -23.07 -19.66 26.15
CA ASP A 277 -24.52 -19.56 26.29
C ASP A 277 -25.23 -20.84 25.81
N ARG A 278 -24.78 -21.43 24.68
CA ARG A 278 -25.30 -22.72 24.17
C ARG A 278 -25.04 -23.90 25.10
N TYR A 279 -24.01 -23.82 25.94
CA TYR A 279 -23.69 -24.84 26.94
C TYR A 279 -24.22 -24.47 28.33
N GLY A 280 -25.12 -23.49 28.44
CA GLY A 280 -25.86 -23.16 29.66
C GLY A 280 -25.10 -22.28 30.66
N ILE A 281 -24.01 -21.63 30.26
CA ILE A 281 -23.30 -20.67 31.11
C ILE A 281 -24.10 -19.37 31.20
N THR A 282 -24.37 -18.91 32.41
CA THR A 282 -25.15 -17.69 32.63
C THR A 282 -24.36 -16.42 32.28
N PRO A 283 -25.03 -15.29 31.94
CA PRO A 283 -24.36 -14.01 31.72
C PRO A 283 -23.47 -13.57 32.89
N THR A 284 -23.88 -13.85 34.13
CA THR A 284 -23.12 -13.51 35.34
C THR A 284 -21.83 -14.32 35.43
N GLU A 285 -21.89 -15.64 35.20
CA GLU A 285 -20.70 -16.51 35.23
C GLU A 285 -19.72 -16.15 34.11
N PHE A 286 -20.22 -15.83 32.92
CA PHE A 286 -19.41 -15.37 31.81
C PHE A 286 -18.72 -14.04 32.13
N THR A 287 -19.49 -13.06 32.64
CA THR A 287 -18.97 -11.75 33.02
C THR A 287 -17.86 -11.86 34.07
N ASN A 288 -18.04 -12.72 35.07
CA ASN A 288 -17.02 -12.98 36.10
C ASN A 288 -15.75 -13.62 35.51
N SER A 289 -15.93 -14.48 34.50
CA SER A 289 -14.83 -15.19 33.83
C SER A 289 -13.99 -14.31 32.89
N PHE A 290 -14.55 -13.21 32.38
CA PHE A 290 -13.92 -12.34 31.38
C PHE A 290 -13.99 -10.83 31.73
N LYS A 291 -14.01 -10.53 33.03
CA LYS A 291 -14.21 -9.17 33.56
C LYS A 291 -13.20 -8.16 33.02
N THR A 292 -11.95 -8.57 32.81
CA THR A 292 -10.86 -7.66 32.40
C THR A 292 -10.98 -7.29 30.93
N CYS A 293 -11.28 -8.27 30.07
CA CYS A 293 -11.54 -8.04 28.66
C CYS A 293 -12.82 -7.23 28.44
N LEU A 294 -13.86 -7.47 29.25
CA LEU A 294 -15.09 -6.66 29.25
C LEU A 294 -14.81 -5.21 29.71
N ALA A 295 -14.02 -5.02 30.77
CA ALA A 295 -13.59 -3.68 31.21
C ALA A 295 -12.77 -2.96 30.13
N TYR A 296 -11.86 -3.66 29.46
CA TYR A 296 -11.11 -3.13 28.32
C TYR A 296 -12.05 -2.66 27.20
N LEU A 297 -13.09 -3.43 26.85
CA LEU A 297 -14.06 -3.03 25.83
C LEU A 297 -14.92 -1.84 26.25
N GLY A 298 -15.26 -1.74 27.54
CA GLY A 298 -16.05 -0.64 28.10
C GLY A 298 -15.32 0.70 28.01
N ASP A 299 -14.03 0.74 28.35
CA ASP A 299 -13.19 1.94 28.19
C ASP A 299 -11.74 1.59 27.80
N LYS A 300 -11.52 1.42 26.49
CA LYS A 300 -10.20 1.12 25.93
C LYS A 300 -9.16 2.20 26.22
N LYS A 301 -9.56 3.46 26.41
CA LYS A 301 -8.62 4.57 26.63
C LYS A 301 -8.09 4.49 28.04
N THR A 302 -8.98 4.47 29.03
CA THR A 302 -8.62 4.42 30.45
C THR A 302 -7.86 3.13 30.77
N PHE A 303 -8.31 1.98 30.24
CA PHE A 303 -7.59 0.72 30.46
C PHE A 303 -6.15 0.77 29.95
N ARG A 304 -5.92 1.26 28.73
CA ARG A 304 -4.57 1.36 28.17
C ARG A 304 -3.71 2.36 28.93
N GLU A 305 -4.30 3.42 29.45
CA GLU A 305 -3.61 4.40 30.28
C GLU A 305 -3.14 3.82 31.61
N THR A 306 -4.00 3.05 32.29
CA THR A 306 -3.61 2.30 33.50
C THR A 306 -2.45 1.35 33.22
N VAL A 307 -2.52 0.57 32.14
CA VAL A 307 -1.44 -0.35 31.76
C VAL A 307 -0.16 0.41 31.39
N ARG A 308 -0.28 1.55 30.68
CA ARG A 308 0.86 2.41 30.32
C ARG A 308 1.60 2.90 31.55
N GLN A 309 0.87 3.49 32.50
CA GLN A 309 1.45 4.02 33.75
C GLN A 309 2.17 2.93 34.54
N LYS A 310 1.58 1.74 34.66
CA LYS A 310 2.22 0.60 35.35
C LYS A 310 3.42 0.02 34.59
N THR A 311 3.42 0.11 33.25
CA THR A 311 4.48 -0.41 32.39
C THR A 311 5.71 0.51 32.38
N PHE A 312 5.49 1.80 32.11
CA PHE A 312 6.57 2.76 31.89
C PHE A 312 6.88 3.63 33.12
N GLY A 313 5.97 3.72 34.09
CA GLY A 313 6.13 4.60 35.25
C GLY A 313 6.39 6.05 34.84
N SER A 314 7.44 6.65 35.41
CA SER A 314 7.94 7.98 35.07
C SER A 314 8.96 8.01 33.92
N SER A 315 9.17 6.89 33.21
CA SER A 315 10.17 6.83 32.12
C SER A 315 9.84 7.81 30.99
N THR A 316 10.84 8.61 30.59
CA THR A 316 10.72 9.68 29.57
C THR A 316 11.38 9.35 28.24
N ALA A 317 11.95 8.14 28.08
CA ALA A 317 12.74 7.79 26.89
C ALA A 317 11.91 7.80 25.58
N ILE A 318 10.61 7.57 25.68
CA ILE A 318 9.65 7.68 24.58
C ILE A 318 8.44 8.51 25.01
N SER A 319 7.89 9.30 24.09
CA SER A 319 6.72 10.15 24.35
C SER A 319 5.50 9.34 24.76
N GLU A 320 4.58 9.97 25.48
CA GLU A 320 3.34 9.34 25.95
C GLU A 320 2.54 8.68 24.82
N ASP A 321 2.38 9.37 23.67
CA ASP A 321 1.72 8.81 22.49
C ASP A 321 2.39 7.52 22.00
N LYS A 322 3.72 7.48 21.98
CA LYS A 322 4.47 6.28 21.59
C LYS A 322 4.29 5.17 22.62
N GLN A 323 4.26 5.49 23.91
CA GLN A 323 4.00 4.51 24.97
C GLN A 323 2.60 3.91 24.81
N MET A 324 1.59 4.75 24.55
CA MET A 324 0.21 4.34 24.30
C MET A 324 0.11 3.41 23.08
N ASP A 325 0.81 3.74 21.99
CA ASP A 325 0.89 2.89 20.80
C ASP A 325 1.56 1.54 21.09
N VAL A 326 2.63 1.52 21.89
CA VAL A 326 3.29 0.28 22.32
C VAL A 326 2.33 -0.59 23.14
N ILE A 327 1.59 -0.02 24.09
CA ILE A 327 0.59 -0.77 24.88
C ILE A 327 -0.53 -1.30 23.97
N LYS A 328 -1.03 -0.50 23.04
CA LYS A 328 -2.05 -0.92 22.06
C LYS A 328 -1.56 -2.10 21.22
N GLN A 329 -0.31 -2.05 20.74
CA GLN A 329 0.29 -3.14 19.97
C GLN A 329 0.45 -4.40 20.81
N ALA A 330 0.91 -4.28 22.05
CA ALA A 330 1.09 -5.42 22.96
C ALA A 330 -0.23 -6.14 23.25
N LEU A 331 -1.29 -5.40 23.61
CA LEU A 331 -2.62 -5.97 23.86
C LEU A 331 -3.22 -6.61 22.60
N THR A 332 -2.99 -6.02 21.42
CA THR A 332 -3.43 -6.60 20.14
C THR A 332 -2.69 -7.89 19.83
N ALA A 333 -1.37 -7.95 20.06
CA ALA A 333 -0.58 -9.16 19.87
C ALA A 333 -1.02 -10.29 20.81
N ILE A 334 -1.34 -9.96 22.07
CA ILE A 334 -1.93 -10.91 23.02
C ILE A 334 -3.25 -11.47 22.49
N SER A 335 -4.09 -10.63 21.89
CA SER A 335 -5.33 -11.07 21.23
C SER A 335 -5.10 -11.94 19.98
N PHE A 336 -3.88 -12.10 19.49
CA PHE A 336 -3.52 -13.11 18.48
C PHE A 336 -2.66 -14.27 19.03
N GLY A 337 -2.61 -14.41 20.36
CA GLY A 337 -1.95 -15.53 21.04
C GLY A 337 -0.48 -15.29 21.36
N ALA A 338 0.00 -14.05 21.36
CA ALA A 338 1.35 -13.74 21.84
C ALA A 338 1.52 -14.17 23.31
N ARG A 339 2.63 -14.86 23.60
CA ARG A 339 2.90 -15.46 24.92
C ARG A 339 3.98 -14.71 25.68
N LYS A 340 4.01 -14.91 27.00
CA LYS A 340 5.08 -14.50 27.93
C LYS A 340 6.34 -15.36 27.75
N THR A 341 6.92 -15.38 26.54
CA THR A 341 8.23 -15.99 26.30
C THR A 341 9.29 -14.89 26.29
N THR A 342 10.32 -15.04 27.11
CA THR A 342 11.36 -14.03 27.33
C THR A 342 12.56 -14.16 26.39
N GLN A 343 12.75 -15.33 25.77
CA GLN A 343 13.94 -15.66 24.98
C GLN A 343 13.56 -15.84 23.51
N GLY A 344 14.30 -15.17 22.61
CA GLY A 344 14.29 -15.51 21.19
C GLY A 344 14.98 -16.85 20.95
N TRP A 345 14.69 -17.49 19.82
CA TRP A 345 15.37 -18.71 19.41
C TRP A 345 15.88 -18.56 17.98
N ILE A 346 16.83 -19.41 17.59
CA ILE A 346 17.34 -19.47 16.22
C ILE A 346 16.75 -20.72 15.57
N ASP A 347 16.16 -20.58 14.38
CA ASP A 347 15.67 -21.73 13.63
C ASP A 347 16.82 -22.55 13.00
N LYS A 348 16.49 -23.69 12.38
CA LYS A 348 17.47 -24.56 11.71
C LYS A 348 18.20 -23.89 10.54
N ASN A 349 17.69 -22.75 10.05
CA ASN A 349 18.24 -21.99 8.93
C ASN A 349 19.05 -20.77 9.40
N GLY A 350 19.28 -20.61 10.72
CA GLY A 350 20.02 -19.48 11.29
C GLY A 350 19.20 -18.19 11.46
N ASN A 351 17.89 -18.22 11.22
CA ASN A 351 17.04 -17.05 11.41
C ASN A 351 16.73 -16.86 12.90
N LYS A 352 16.97 -15.64 13.39
CA LYS A 352 16.59 -15.24 14.75
C LYS A 352 15.09 -14.94 14.81
N PHE A 353 14.38 -15.65 15.68
CA PHE A 353 12.98 -15.41 15.99
C PHE A 353 12.86 -14.82 17.39
N ASN A 354 12.38 -13.57 17.47
CA ASN A 354 12.02 -12.93 18.73
C ASN A 354 10.51 -13.00 18.95
N PRO A 355 10.05 -13.25 20.19
CA PRO A 355 8.63 -13.16 20.53
C PRO A 355 8.05 -11.78 20.23
N ALA A 356 6.78 -11.71 19.83
CA ALA A 356 6.13 -10.46 19.41
C ALA A 356 6.21 -9.35 20.47
N ILE A 357 5.96 -9.68 21.75
CA ILE A 357 6.02 -8.71 22.85
C ILE A 357 7.44 -8.19 23.08
N VAL A 358 8.48 -8.98 22.82
CA VAL A 358 9.88 -8.53 22.93
C VAL A 358 10.20 -7.48 21.85
N ASN A 359 9.67 -7.66 20.64
CA ASN A 359 9.84 -6.67 19.57
C ASN A 359 9.03 -5.37 19.83
N ILE A 360 7.86 -5.49 20.45
CA ILE A 360 6.97 -4.37 20.75
C ILE A 360 7.48 -3.56 21.95
N ILE A 361 7.85 -4.25 23.04
CA ILE A 361 8.41 -3.66 24.26
C ILE A 361 9.89 -4.04 24.37
N ALA A 362 10.72 -3.33 23.61
CA ALA A 362 12.14 -3.60 23.53
C ALA A 362 12.87 -3.40 24.88
N HIS A 363 12.45 -2.41 25.68
CA HIS A 363 13.06 -2.13 26.98
C HIS A 363 12.72 -3.20 28.01
N ASP A 364 13.73 -3.87 28.55
CA ASP A 364 13.58 -5.04 29.42
C ASP A 364 12.79 -4.76 30.71
N THR A 365 13.12 -3.67 31.43
CA THR A 365 12.38 -3.30 32.65
C THR A 365 10.91 -2.99 32.37
N ALA A 366 10.61 -2.21 31.34
CA ALA A 366 9.23 -1.93 30.95
C ALA A 366 8.48 -3.23 30.60
N ARG A 367 9.13 -4.17 29.92
CA ARG A 367 8.54 -5.46 29.60
C ARG A 367 8.27 -6.32 30.85
N LEU A 368 9.17 -6.31 31.83
CA LEU A 368 8.94 -6.97 33.13
C LEU A 368 7.77 -6.33 33.88
N ASN A 369 7.70 -4.99 33.90
CA ASN A 369 6.61 -4.24 34.51
C ASN A 369 5.26 -4.53 33.83
N PHE A 370 5.24 -4.60 32.48
CA PHE A 370 4.05 -4.98 31.72
C PHE A 370 3.55 -6.37 32.13
N TYR A 371 4.46 -7.35 32.29
CA TYR A 371 4.08 -8.69 32.74
C TYR A 371 3.69 -8.78 34.23
N ALA A 372 4.10 -7.80 35.04
CA ALA A 372 3.72 -7.69 36.45
C ALA A 372 2.43 -6.87 36.66
N CYS A 373 2.01 -6.09 35.65
CA CYS A 373 0.74 -5.36 35.66
C CYS A 373 -0.42 -6.34 35.71
N GLN A 374 -1.20 -6.28 36.80
CA GLN A 374 -2.34 -7.17 37.04
C GLN A 374 -3.36 -7.14 35.89
N GLU A 375 -3.66 -5.97 35.35
CA GLU A 375 -4.59 -5.79 34.25
C GLU A 375 -4.09 -6.46 32.96
N ALA A 376 -2.82 -6.28 32.62
CA ALA A 376 -2.22 -6.90 31.44
C ALA A 376 -2.11 -8.44 31.58
N ALA A 377 -1.75 -8.92 32.77
CA ALA A 377 -1.69 -10.36 33.07
C ALA A 377 -3.08 -11.00 33.00
N ALA A 378 -4.09 -10.42 33.66
CA ALA A 378 -5.46 -10.92 33.61
C ALA A 378 -6.04 -10.86 32.18
N TYR A 379 -5.77 -9.79 31.43
CA TYR A 379 -6.17 -9.68 30.02
C TYR A 379 -5.56 -10.81 29.18
N MET A 380 -4.30 -11.17 29.42
CA MET A 380 -3.62 -12.27 28.72
C MET A 380 -4.22 -13.63 29.08
N ASP A 381 -4.51 -13.88 30.36
CA ASP A 381 -5.11 -15.14 30.81
C ASP A 381 -6.54 -15.33 30.28
N GLU A 382 -7.35 -14.27 30.32
CA GLU A 382 -8.70 -14.27 29.75
C GLU A 382 -8.68 -14.50 28.22
N ASN A 383 -7.75 -13.88 27.48
CA ASN A 383 -7.58 -14.15 26.05
C ASN A 383 -7.19 -15.61 25.78
N LYS A 384 -6.29 -16.19 26.58
CA LYS A 384 -5.89 -17.60 26.47
C LYS A 384 -7.08 -18.53 26.73
N ARG A 385 -7.95 -18.19 27.68
CA ARG A 385 -9.17 -18.95 27.96
C ARG A 385 -10.17 -18.88 26.80
N MET A 386 -10.39 -17.70 26.22
CA MET A 386 -11.20 -17.56 25.01
C MET A 386 -10.64 -18.37 23.84
N ASP A 387 -9.31 -18.34 23.63
CA ASP A 387 -8.66 -19.12 22.59
C ASP A 387 -8.91 -20.62 22.75
N ALA A 388 -8.86 -21.13 23.98
CA ALA A 388 -9.14 -22.54 24.25
C ALA A 388 -10.60 -22.90 23.90
N ILE A 389 -11.56 -22.10 24.36
CA ILE A 389 -12.99 -22.32 24.10
C ILE A 389 -13.25 -22.33 22.58
N ILE A 390 -12.78 -21.31 21.86
CA ILE A 390 -13.01 -21.18 20.42
C ILE A 390 -12.27 -22.28 19.65
N THR A 391 -11.06 -22.64 20.07
CA THR A 391 -10.28 -23.70 19.41
C THR A 391 -10.96 -25.05 19.53
N GLU A 392 -11.41 -25.44 20.71
CA GLU A 392 -12.10 -26.73 20.88
C GLU A 392 -13.41 -26.76 20.09
N TYR A 393 -14.22 -25.69 20.17
CA TYR A 393 -15.43 -25.57 19.35
C TYR A 393 -15.14 -25.68 17.85
N ALA A 394 -14.10 -25.01 17.35
CA ALA A 394 -13.75 -25.05 15.93
C ALA A 394 -13.29 -26.45 15.47
N LYS A 395 -12.55 -27.18 16.31
CA LYS A 395 -12.12 -28.56 16.00
C LYS A 395 -13.30 -29.53 15.94
N GLU A 396 -14.27 -29.35 16.84
CA GLU A 396 -15.47 -30.18 16.89
C GLU A 396 -16.39 -29.91 15.69
N ASN A 397 -16.58 -28.64 15.33
CA ASN A 397 -17.54 -28.25 14.31
C ASN A 397 -16.97 -28.25 12.88
N ASP A 398 -15.66 -28.09 12.71
CA ASP A 398 -14.99 -28.21 11.41
C ASP A 398 -13.67 -29.00 11.53
N PRO A 399 -13.74 -30.34 11.56
CA PRO A 399 -12.56 -31.19 11.65
C PRO A 399 -11.59 -31.05 10.47
N ALA A 400 -12.01 -30.44 9.34
CA ALA A 400 -11.13 -30.23 8.20
C ALA A 400 -10.02 -29.22 8.51
N LEU A 401 -10.26 -28.25 9.41
CA LEU A 401 -9.27 -27.26 9.86
C LEU A 401 -8.03 -27.91 10.49
N LEU A 402 -8.18 -29.10 11.08
CA LEU A 402 -7.06 -29.85 11.65
C LEU A 402 -6.06 -30.32 10.60
N LYS A 403 -6.51 -30.50 9.35
CA LYS A 403 -5.71 -31.00 8.22
C LYS A 403 -5.27 -29.87 7.28
N ASP A 404 -5.63 -28.62 7.58
CA ASP A 404 -5.30 -27.47 6.76
C ASP A 404 -3.82 -27.09 6.90
N PRO A 405 -3.00 -27.22 5.84
CA PRO A 405 -1.57 -26.93 5.90
C PRO A 405 -1.28 -25.46 6.23
N GLU A 406 -2.17 -24.52 5.89
CA GLU A 406 -2.01 -23.10 6.19
C GLU A 406 -2.16 -22.83 7.70
N LEU A 407 -2.96 -23.65 8.40
CA LEU A 407 -3.22 -23.53 9.83
C LEU A 407 -2.25 -24.35 10.69
N GLN A 408 -1.50 -25.26 10.08
CA GLN A 408 -0.51 -26.09 10.77
C GLN A 408 0.83 -25.37 10.99
N SER A 409 1.53 -25.76 12.04
CA SER A 409 2.95 -25.45 12.27
C SER A 409 3.82 -26.44 11.50
N ALA A 410 5.14 -26.23 11.48
CA ALA A 410 6.09 -27.15 10.85
C ALA A 410 6.05 -28.58 11.40
N SER A 411 5.45 -28.79 12.58
CA SER A 411 5.23 -30.12 13.17
C SER A 411 3.95 -30.82 12.69
N GLY A 412 3.16 -30.19 11.81
CA GLY A 412 1.86 -30.68 11.36
C GLY A 412 0.73 -30.47 12.38
N ARG A 413 1.02 -29.93 13.56
CA ARG A 413 -0.01 -29.57 14.56
C ARG A 413 -0.63 -28.23 14.23
N ILE A 414 -1.94 -28.11 14.43
CA ILE A 414 -2.67 -26.83 14.30
C ILE A 414 -2.07 -25.77 15.23
N SER A 415 -1.89 -24.56 14.69
CA SER A 415 -1.43 -23.40 15.44
C SER A 415 -2.64 -22.57 15.87
N ASN A 416 -2.89 -22.45 17.17
CA ASN A 416 -4.00 -21.63 17.69
C ASN A 416 -3.91 -20.18 17.18
N SER A 417 -2.72 -19.61 17.05
CA SER A 417 -2.53 -18.25 16.52
C SER A 417 -2.99 -18.13 15.07
N LYS A 418 -2.65 -19.11 14.21
CA LYS A 418 -3.08 -19.16 12.82
C LYS A 418 -4.59 -19.39 12.73
N LEU A 419 -5.13 -20.30 13.54
CA LEU A 419 -6.56 -20.59 13.62
C LEU A 419 -7.36 -19.35 14.05
N MET A 420 -6.96 -18.65 15.12
CA MET A 420 -7.64 -17.41 15.54
C MET A 420 -7.59 -16.35 14.44
N SER A 421 -6.44 -16.20 13.77
CA SER A 421 -6.30 -15.27 12.64
C SER A 421 -7.21 -15.62 11.47
N TYR A 422 -7.35 -16.92 11.17
CA TYR A 422 -8.24 -17.44 10.14
C TYR A 422 -9.70 -17.17 10.49
N LEU A 423 -10.17 -17.62 11.65
CA LEU A 423 -11.56 -17.48 12.06
C LEU A 423 -11.98 -16.00 12.16
N TYR A 424 -11.08 -15.14 12.67
CA TYR A 424 -11.34 -13.71 12.74
C TYR A 424 -11.47 -13.06 11.36
N GLN A 425 -10.53 -13.33 10.44
CA GLN A 425 -10.57 -12.76 9.08
C GLN A 425 -11.75 -13.30 8.25
N GLN A 426 -12.13 -14.56 8.45
CA GLN A 426 -13.35 -15.12 7.85
C GLN A 426 -14.59 -14.40 8.39
N SER A 427 -14.66 -14.16 9.71
CA SER A 427 -15.76 -13.42 10.32
C SER A 427 -15.86 -11.99 9.76
N GLU A 428 -14.75 -11.27 9.63
CA GLU A 428 -14.74 -9.95 8.98
C GLU A 428 -15.22 -10.01 7.54
N SER A 429 -14.81 -11.04 6.79
CA SER A 429 -15.20 -11.21 5.39
C SER A 429 -16.71 -11.42 5.25
N ILE A 430 -17.29 -12.28 6.09
CA ILE A 430 -18.73 -12.54 6.17
C ILE A 430 -19.50 -11.26 6.55
N VAL A 431 -19.05 -10.57 7.59
CA VAL A 431 -19.69 -9.33 8.05
C VAL A 431 -19.66 -8.27 6.97
N MET A 432 -18.53 -8.11 6.27
CA MET A 432 -18.43 -7.17 5.17
C MET A 432 -19.27 -7.57 3.96
N ASP A 433 -19.52 -8.86 3.72
CA ASP A 433 -20.47 -9.30 2.70
C ASP A 433 -21.90 -8.88 3.04
N ILE A 434 -22.30 -8.97 4.31
CA ILE A 434 -23.57 -8.44 4.81
C ILE A 434 -23.63 -6.93 4.54
N VAL A 435 -22.62 -6.18 5.00
CA VAL A 435 -22.56 -4.72 4.78
C VAL A 435 -22.67 -4.38 3.29
N ARG A 436 -21.89 -5.04 2.43
CA ARG A 436 -21.94 -4.83 0.97
C ARG A 436 -23.31 -5.13 0.38
N ARG A 437 -23.95 -6.24 0.79
CA ARG A 437 -25.27 -6.65 0.32
C ARG A 437 -26.32 -5.61 0.68
N GLU A 438 -26.36 -5.20 1.94
CA GLU A 438 -27.32 -4.23 2.45
C GLU A 438 -27.12 -2.82 1.87
N VAL A 439 -25.86 -2.38 1.74
CA VAL A 439 -25.53 -1.09 1.13
C VAL A 439 -25.89 -1.06 -0.35
N LYS A 440 -25.59 -2.13 -1.10
CA LYS A 440 -25.99 -2.22 -2.52
C LYS A 440 -27.50 -2.21 -2.71
N ALA A 441 -28.26 -2.79 -1.78
CA ALA A 441 -29.71 -2.80 -1.86
C ALA A 441 -30.33 -1.39 -1.74
N VAL A 442 -29.73 -0.50 -0.94
CA VAL A 442 -30.27 0.84 -0.67
C VAL A 442 -29.57 1.94 -1.48
N TYR A 443 -28.24 1.97 -1.47
CA TYR A 443 -27.42 3.05 -2.03
C TYR A 443 -26.84 2.71 -3.41
N LYS A 444 -27.03 1.47 -3.90
CA LYS A 444 -26.65 0.93 -5.22
C LYS A 444 -25.15 0.87 -5.52
N THR A 445 -24.34 1.78 -4.99
CA THR A 445 -22.94 1.95 -5.39
C THR A 445 -21.98 1.76 -4.21
N VAL A 446 -21.07 0.79 -4.34
CA VAL A 446 -19.88 0.68 -3.51
C VAL A 446 -18.69 1.07 -4.39
N LEU A 447 -17.99 2.13 -4.03
CA LEU A 447 -16.85 2.65 -4.79
C LEU A 447 -15.64 1.73 -4.62
N ALA A 448 -15.34 1.30 -3.40
CA ALA A 448 -14.17 0.48 -3.13
C ALA A 448 -14.34 -0.42 -1.91
N ASN A 449 -13.58 -1.51 -1.89
CA ASN A 449 -13.43 -2.41 -0.75
C ASN A 449 -11.97 -2.40 -0.30
N VAL A 450 -11.72 -2.02 0.95
CA VAL A 450 -10.38 -2.00 1.54
C VAL A 450 -10.40 -2.74 2.85
N HIS A 451 -9.89 -3.98 2.85
CA HIS A 451 -9.86 -4.82 4.05
C HIS A 451 -11.28 -4.95 4.66
N ASP A 452 -11.46 -4.37 5.84
CA ASP A 452 -12.66 -4.29 6.68
C ASP A 452 -13.46 -2.99 6.48
N ALA A 453 -13.14 -2.20 5.45
CA ALA A 453 -13.83 -0.99 5.07
C ALA A 453 -14.48 -1.04 3.67
N ILE A 454 -15.59 -0.32 3.52
CA ILE A 454 -16.17 0.06 2.24
C ILE A 454 -16.18 1.57 2.06
N TYR A 455 -16.11 1.99 0.80
CA TYR A 455 -16.27 3.39 0.41
C TYR A 455 -17.55 3.55 -0.40
N ILE A 456 -18.36 4.54 -0.06
CA ILE A 456 -19.59 4.88 -0.79
C ILE A 456 -19.65 6.37 -1.08
N ASN A 457 -20.35 6.76 -2.15
CA ASN A 457 -20.43 8.14 -2.62
C ASN A 457 -21.35 9.03 -1.76
N GLU A 458 -22.19 8.43 -0.93
CA GLU A 458 -23.23 9.11 -0.15
C GLU A 458 -23.18 8.68 1.31
N LYS A 459 -23.62 9.55 2.23
CA LYS A 459 -23.65 9.22 3.65
C LYS A 459 -24.77 8.22 3.93
N LEU A 460 -24.49 7.14 4.66
CA LEU A 460 -25.52 6.28 5.22
C LEU A 460 -26.43 7.08 6.15
N HIS A 461 -27.74 6.98 5.93
CA HIS A 461 -28.72 7.42 6.90
C HIS A 461 -28.52 6.67 8.23
N SER A 462 -28.75 7.37 9.33
CA SER A 462 -28.55 6.82 10.68
C SER A 462 -29.40 5.57 10.93
N ALA A 463 -30.61 5.51 10.36
CA ALA A 463 -31.49 4.34 10.44
C ALA A 463 -30.90 3.14 9.68
N ASP A 464 -30.40 3.34 8.45
CA ASP A 464 -29.79 2.28 7.66
C ASP A 464 -28.53 1.75 8.31
N LYS A 465 -27.67 2.62 8.82
CA LYS A 465 -26.47 2.22 9.56
C LYS A 465 -26.83 1.32 10.74
N LYS A 466 -27.80 1.74 11.58
CA LYS A 466 -28.26 0.94 12.72
C LYS A 466 -28.86 -0.40 12.29
N ARG A 467 -29.63 -0.42 11.20
CA ARG A 467 -30.21 -1.64 10.63
C ARG A 467 -29.13 -2.59 10.14
N ILE A 468 -28.13 -2.09 9.43
CA ILE A 468 -26.97 -2.88 8.95
C ILE A 468 -26.21 -3.45 10.13
N GLU A 469 -25.89 -2.64 11.15
CA GLU A 469 -25.24 -3.12 12.37
C GLU A 469 -26.06 -4.20 13.10
N LEU A 470 -27.39 -4.05 13.15
CA LEU A 470 -28.28 -5.08 13.72
C LEU A 470 -28.19 -6.39 12.91
N LEU A 471 -28.22 -6.32 11.58
CA LEU A 471 -28.10 -7.50 10.71
C LEU A 471 -26.72 -8.16 10.83
N MET A 472 -25.65 -7.37 10.89
CA MET A 472 -24.29 -7.88 11.15
C MET A 472 -24.28 -8.73 12.43
N ARG A 473 -24.92 -8.25 13.51
CA ARG A 473 -24.96 -8.96 14.79
C ARG A 473 -25.89 -10.18 14.76
N GLN A 474 -27.05 -10.08 14.12
CA GLN A 474 -28.03 -11.15 14.04
C GLN A 474 -27.53 -12.32 13.17
N GLU A 475 -26.99 -12.04 11.99
CA GLU A 475 -26.56 -13.08 11.05
C GLU A 475 -25.28 -13.79 11.51
N THR A 476 -24.37 -13.10 12.20
CA THR A 476 -23.16 -13.76 12.74
C THR A 476 -23.33 -14.25 14.18
N GLY A 477 -24.39 -13.84 14.89
CA GLY A 477 -24.57 -14.11 16.32
C GLY A 477 -23.57 -13.38 17.23
N LEU A 478 -22.85 -12.36 16.73
CA LEU A 478 -21.78 -11.69 17.46
C LEU A 478 -22.18 -10.25 17.78
N GLN A 479 -22.12 -9.89 19.07
CA GLN A 479 -22.72 -8.66 19.58
C GLN A 479 -21.91 -7.38 19.29
N PHE A 480 -20.61 -7.51 18.99
CA PHE A 480 -19.69 -6.38 18.97
C PHE A 480 -19.33 -5.85 17.58
N TRP A 481 -20.24 -6.01 16.62
CA TRP A 481 -20.09 -5.42 15.29
C TRP A 481 -20.69 -4.01 15.23
N TYR A 482 -19.85 -3.05 14.83
CA TYR A 482 -20.20 -1.65 14.64
C TYR A 482 -19.48 -1.11 13.41
N LEU A 483 -20.00 -0.04 12.83
CA LEU A 483 -19.32 0.66 11.75
C LEU A 483 -18.86 2.04 12.24
N ASP A 484 -17.58 2.36 12.05
CA ASP A 484 -17.12 3.75 12.13
C ASP A 484 -17.39 4.45 10.80
N GLU A 485 -17.62 5.76 10.83
CA GLU A 485 -17.88 6.59 9.64
C GLU A 485 -16.82 7.68 9.57
N GLU A 486 -16.14 7.79 8.43
CA GLU A 486 -15.23 8.90 8.12
C GLU A 486 -15.68 9.57 6.83
N LYS A 487 -15.96 10.88 6.88
CA LYS A 487 -16.23 11.68 5.68
C LYS A 487 -14.91 12.03 5.00
N ILE A 488 -14.84 11.74 3.71
CA ILE A 488 -13.68 12.03 2.88
C ILE A 488 -14.05 13.12 1.89
N SER A 489 -13.19 14.13 1.81
CA SER A 489 -13.32 15.19 0.81
C SER A 489 -12.27 15.00 -0.28
N GLY A 490 -12.73 15.06 -1.53
CA GLY A 490 -11.86 15.10 -2.69
C GLY A 490 -11.09 16.41 -2.78
N TYR A 491 -10.03 16.41 -3.57
CA TYR A 491 -9.27 17.61 -3.86
C TYR A 491 -10.05 18.46 -4.86
N LYS A 492 -10.46 19.65 -4.42
CA LYS A 492 -11.12 20.63 -5.29
C LYS A 492 -10.07 21.45 -6.02
N GLY A 493 -10.49 22.06 -7.13
CA GLY A 493 -9.67 22.96 -7.92
C GLY A 493 -8.85 23.91 -7.06
N ILE A 494 -7.64 24.24 -7.48
CA ILE A 494 -6.94 25.41 -6.93
C ILE A 494 -7.85 26.62 -7.11
N SER A 495 -8.24 27.29 -6.01
CA SER A 495 -9.13 28.45 -6.09
C SER A 495 -8.53 29.52 -7.01
N ASP A 496 -9.39 30.30 -7.66
CA ASP A 496 -8.95 31.40 -8.52
C ASP A 496 -8.05 32.40 -7.79
N GLU A 497 -8.18 32.50 -6.46
CA GLU A 497 -7.31 33.31 -5.60
C GLU A 497 -5.86 32.81 -5.59
N VAL A 498 -5.64 31.50 -5.64
CA VAL A 498 -4.28 30.94 -5.66
C VAL A 498 -3.68 31.09 -7.06
N ARG A 499 -4.50 30.95 -8.11
CA ARG A 499 -4.10 31.31 -9.49
C ARG A 499 -3.79 32.81 -9.61
N LYS A 500 -4.46 33.65 -8.82
CA LYS A 500 -4.19 35.09 -8.73
C LYS A 500 -2.88 35.35 -7.98
N GLN A 501 -2.66 34.71 -6.82
CA GLN A 501 -1.41 34.81 -6.05
C GLN A 501 -0.18 34.36 -6.86
N GLU A 502 -0.25 33.28 -7.64
CA GLU A 502 0.86 32.89 -8.52
C GLU A 502 1.15 33.94 -9.60
N ARG A 503 0.10 34.54 -10.18
CA ARG A 503 0.24 35.62 -11.18
C ARG A 503 0.86 36.88 -10.56
N GLU A 504 0.41 37.27 -9.39
CA GLU A 504 0.92 38.42 -8.63
C GLU A 504 2.38 38.20 -8.22
N HIS A 505 2.72 37.02 -7.71
CA HIS A 505 4.10 36.67 -7.35
C HIS A 505 5.03 36.68 -8.57
N LYS A 506 4.58 36.17 -9.73
CA LYS A 506 5.35 36.27 -10.99
C LYS A 506 5.55 37.70 -11.45
N ALA A 507 4.50 38.53 -11.40
CA ALA A 507 4.60 39.94 -11.76
C ALA A 507 5.60 40.67 -10.86
N PHE A 508 5.57 40.39 -9.55
CA PHE A 508 6.52 40.91 -8.60
C PHE A 508 7.97 40.48 -8.90
N MET A 509 8.20 39.19 -9.14
CA MET A 509 9.54 38.67 -9.48
C MET A 509 10.10 39.27 -10.78
N GLN A 510 9.26 39.41 -11.83
CA GLN A 510 9.67 40.08 -13.07
C GLN A 510 10.01 41.56 -12.85
N GLN A 511 9.26 42.25 -12.00
CA GLN A 511 9.51 43.64 -11.67
C GLN A 511 10.83 43.81 -10.92
N GLU A 512 11.14 42.90 -9.99
CA GLU A 512 12.41 42.88 -9.26
C GLU A 512 13.59 42.50 -10.16
N GLU A 513 13.42 41.55 -11.10
CA GLU A 513 14.45 41.25 -12.11
C GLU A 513 14.72 42.43 -13.05
N GLN A 514 13.67 43.15 -13.49
CA GLN A 514 13.83 44.37 -14.30
C GLN A 514 14.54 45.48 -13.51
N ARG A 515 14.23 45.64 -12.23
CA ARG A 515 14.93 46.56 -11.34
C ARG A 515 16.39 46.19 -11.16
N ALA A 516 16.70 44.90 -11.01
CA ALA A 516 18.07 44.41 -10.88
C ALA A 516 18.87 44.59 -12.18
N GLN A 517 18.25 44.38 -13.36
CA GLN A 517 18.89 44.62 -14.66
C GLN A 517 19.08 46.10 -14.97
N GLY A 518 18.18 46.97 -14.47
CA GLY A 518 18.30 48.42 -14.57
C GLY A 518 19.23 49.06 -13.53
N TYR A 519 19.74 48.29 -12.56
CA TYR A 519 20.62 48.80 -11.51
C TYR A 519 22.03 49.01 -12.06
N LYS A 520 22.39 50.27 -12.36
CA LYS A 520 23.78 50.67 -12.56
C LYS A 520 24.44 50.87 -11.20
N SER A 521 25.46 50.07 -10.91
CA SER A 521 26.28 50.23 -9.71
C SER A 521 26.84 51.65 -9.64
N VAL A 522 26.76 52.29 -8.48
CA VAL A 522 27.35 53.62 -8.22
C VAL A 522 28.89 53.56 -8.16
N PHE A 523 29.47 52.37 -8.33
CA PHE A 523 30.92 52.12 -8.40
C PHE A 523 31.42 51.69 -9.80
N ALA A 524 30.66 51.96 -10.86
CA ALA A 524 31.09 51.73 -12.25
C ALA A 524 31.63 52.99 -12.91
#